data_AF-A0A087TKU0-F1
#
_entry.id   AF-A0A087TKU0-F1
#
_cell.length_a   1.000
_cell.length_b   1.000
_cell.length_c   1.000
_cell.angle_alpha   90.00
_cell.angle_beta   90.00
_cell.angle_gamma   90.00
#
_symmetry.space_group_name_H-M   'P 1'
#
loop_
_entity.id
_entity.type
_entity.pdbx_description
1 polymer ?
#
loop_
_entity_poly.entity_id
_entity_poly.type
_entity_poly.pdbx_seq_one_letter_code
_entity_poly.pdbx_strand_id
1 'polypeptide(L)'
;MMFGLNVYACLSIAGTVIAVGIALYLRYLRRNDDYWAKRGIPFVPRYSLIGLLRLLYSKPAHEIQLEIYKKHGRVYGGFEFSKPNLAVADPDLLRDILVK
;
A
#
# COMPACT_ATOMS: atom_id res chain seq x y z
N MET A 1 -15.18 -16.77 42.02
CA MET A 1 -13.88 -16.26 41.53
C MET A 1 -13.43 -16.88 40.19
N MET A 2 -13.92 -18.06 39.79
CA MET A 2 -13.50 -18.74 38.55
C MET A 2 -14.10 -18.19 37.23
N PHE A 3 -15.23 -17.48 37.27
CA PHE A 3 -15.88 -16.94 36.07
C PHE A 3 -15.10 -15.80 35.40
N GLY A 4 -14.42 -14.95 36.18
CA GLY A 4 -13.65 -13.82 35.62
C GLY A 4 -12.43 -14.28 34.82
N LEU A 5 -11.68 -15.27 35.32
CA LEU A 5 -10.47 -15.77 34.66
C LEU A 5 -10.73 -16.32 33.25
N ASN A 6 -11.89 -16.97 33.05
CA ASN A 6 -12.27 -17.58 31.77
C ASN A 6 -12.67 -16.51 30.72
N VAL A 7 -13.28 -15.41 31.17
CA VAL A 7 -13.60 -14.27 30.29
C VAL A 7 -12.33 -13.56 29.82
N TYR A 8 -11.36 -13.34 30.71
CA TYR A 8 -10.07 -12.75 30.32
C TYR A 8 -9.27 -13.66 29.38
N ALA A 9 -9.31 -14.98 29.60
CA ALA A 9 -8.69 -15.95 28.70
C ALA A 9 -9.35 -15.94 27.30
N CYS A 10 -10.68 -15.83 27.22
CA CYS A 10 -11.39 -15.76 25.95
C CYS A 10 -11.07 -14.46 25.18
N LEU A 11 -11.03 -13.33 25.88
CA LEU A 11 -10.65 -12.04 25.31
C LEU A 11 -9.19 -12.01 24.83
N SER A 12 -8.26 -12.64 25.56
CA SER A 12 -6.85 -12.69 25.15
C SER A 12 -6.66 -13.58 23.92
N ILE A 13 -7.33 -14.73 23.85
CA ILE A 13 -7.29 -15.61 22.67
C ILE A 13 -7.85 -14.90 21.44
N ALA A 14 -9.02 -14.25 21.57
CA ALA A 14 -9.62 -13.48 20.48
C ALA A 14 -8.68 -12.37 19.98
N GLY A 15 -8.08 -11.61 20.90
CA GLY A 15 -7.09 -10.57 20.56
C GLY A 15 -5.88 -11.13 19.81
N THR A 16 -5.37 -12.30 20.24
CA THR A 16 -4.22 -12.95 19.60
C THR A 16 -4.55 -13.42 18.18
N VAL A 17 -5.73 -14.02 17.97
CA VAL A 17 -6.18 -14.47 16.65
C VAL A 17 -6.31 -13.27 15.69
N ILE A 18 -6.88 -12.16 16.16
CA ILE A 18 -6.99 -10.93 15.37
C ILE A 18 -5.60 -10.39 14.99
N ALA A 19 -4.68 -10.32 15.95
CA ALA A 19 -3.33 -9.82 15.70
C ALA A 19 -2.57 -10.68 14.67
N VAL A 20 -2.68 -12.02 14.77
CA VAL A 20 -2.09 -12.94 13.80
C VAL A 20 -2.74 -12.78 12.42
N GLY A 21 -4.06 -12.66 12.35
CA GLY A 21 -4.79 -12.43 11.11
C GLY A 21 -4.33 -11.14 10.40
N ILE A 22 -4.19 -10.04 11.15
CA ILE A 22 -3.67 -8.77 10.62
C ILE A 22 -2.23 -8.94 10.12
N ALA A 23 -1.35 -9.60 10.89
CA ALA A 23 0.03 -9.81 10.51
C ALA A 23 0.16 -10.62 9.20
N LEU A 24 -0.63 -11.69 9.05
CA LEU A 24 -0.68 -12.50 7.84
C LEU A 24 -1.21 -11.71 6.65
N TYR A 25 -2.26 -10.90 6.86
CA TYR A 25 -2.81 -10.03 5.81
C TYR A 25 -1.78 -8.99 5.34
N LEU A 26 -1.07 -8.33 6.26
CA LEU A 26 -0.01 -7.38 5.92
C LEU A 26 1.15 -8.06 5.18
N ARG A 27 1.51 -9.28 5.57
CA ARG A 27 2.52 -10.07 4.84
C ARG A 27 2.05 -10.39 3.42
N TYR A 28 0.79 -10.76 3.25
CA TYR A 28 0.21 -11.04 1.93
C TYR A 28 0.24 -9.79 1.02
N LEU A 29 -0.06 -8.61 1.56
CA LEU A 29 0.00 -7.36 0.79
C LEU A 29 1.43 -7.02 0.32
N ARG A 30 2.45 -7.34 1.12
CA ARG A 30 3.87 -7.01 0.85
C ARG A 30 4.62 -8.05 0.02
N ARG A 31 3.94 -9.11 -0.43
CA ARG A 31 4.57 -10.24 -1.16
C ARG A 31 5.27 -9.86 -2.46
N ASN A 32 4.94 -8.70 -3.04
CA ASN A 32 5.46 -8.25 -4.34
C ASN A 32 6.06 -6.83 -4.27
N ASP A 33 6.65 -6.45 -3.12
CA ASP A 33 7.33 -5.15 -2.95
C ASP A 33 8.52 -4.96 -3.91
N ASP A 34 9.08 -6.06 -4.40
CA ASP A 34 10.19 -6.09 -5.36
C ASP A 34 9.75 -6.04 -6.84
N TYR A 35 8.44 -5.95 -7.12
CA TYR A 35 7.90 -6.04 -8.48
C TYR A 35 8.49 -5.00 -9.46
N TRP A 36 8.58 -3.74 -9.02
CA TRP A 36 9.11 -2.64 -9.84
C TRP A 36 10.63 -2.59 -9.82
N ALA A 37 11.25 -2.91 -8.67
CA ALA A 37 12.71 -3.02 -8.55
C ALA A 37 13.28 -4.03 -9.54
N LYS A 38 12.64 -5.20 -9.69
CA LYS A 38 13.01 -6.24 -10.68
C LYS A 38 12.91 -5.78 -12.13
N ARG A 39 12.13 -4.75 -12.42
CA ARG A 39 11.91 -4.21 -13.78
C ARG A 39 12.75 -2.95 -14.07
N GLY A 40 13.48 -2.44 -13.08
CA GLY A 40 14.25 -1.21 -13.22
C GLY A 40 13.38 0.04 -13.42
N ILE A 41 12.11 0.00 -13.03
CA ILE A 41 11.19 1.13 -13.17
C ILE A 41 11.23 1.95 -11.88
N PRO A 42 11.42 3.29 -11.94
CA PRO A 42 11.29 4.16 -10.77
C PRO A 42 9.94 3.95 -10.09
N PHE A 43 9.90 3.75 -8.78
CA PHE A 43 8.65 3.42 -8.10
C PHE A 43 8.53 4.04 -6.71
N VAL A 44 7.28 4.24 -6.30
CA VAL A 44 6.93 4.61 -4.94
C VAL A 44 6.79 3.34 -4.10
N PRO A 45 7.57 3.19 -3.01
CA PRO A 45 7.41 2.06 -2.12
C PRO A 45 6.04 2.10 -1.46
N ARG A 46 5.48 0.92 -1.13
CA ARG A 46 4.19 0.83 -0.44
C ARG A 46 4.22 1.58 0.88
N TYR A 47 3.16 2.35 1.13
CA TYR A 47 2.95 2.97 2.43
C TYR A 47 2.76 1.89 3.49
N SER A 48 3.45 2.05 4.62
CA SER A 48 3.10 1.32 5.84
C SER A 48 1.71 1.74 6.31
N LEU A 49 1.11 0.97 7.23
CA LEU A 49 -0.20 1.32 7.79
C LEU A 49 -0.22 2.74 8.35
N ILE A 50 0.83 3.11 9.08
CA ILE A 50 1.03 4.45 9.63
C ILE A 50 1.22 5.49 8.51
N GLY A 51 1.97 5.14 7.46
CA GLY A 51 2.16 5.98 6.28
C GLY A 51 0.85 6.28 5.56
N LEU A 52 -0.03 5.28 5.42
CA LEU A 52 -1.35 5.44 4.79
C LEU A 52 -2.28 6.32 5.63
N LEU A 53 -2.29 6.13 6.96
CA LEU A 53 -3.04 6.99 7.87
C LEU A 53 -2.55 8.44 7.77
N ARG A 54 -1.24 8.66 7.81
CA ARG A 54 -0.67 10.01 7.62
C ARG A 54 -1.08 10.59 6.27
N LEU A 55 -1.05 9.80 5.20
CA LEU A 55 -1.43 10.25 3.85
C LEU A 55 -2.87 10.79 3.81
N LEU A 56 -3.80 10.07 4.45
CA LEU A 56 -5.22 10.44 4.52
C LEU A 56 -5.46 11.76 5.26
N TYR A 57 -4.62 12.08 6.26
CA TYR A 57 -4.76 13.29 7.08
C TYR A 57 -3.84 14.44 6.64
N SER A 58 -2.83 14.20 5.81
CA SER A 58 -1.82 15.21 5.50
C SER A 58 -2.22 16.18 4.40
N LYS A 59 -2.58 15.68 3.22
CA LYS A 59 -2.74 16.51 2.01
C LYS A 59 -3.80 15.92 1.08
N PRO A 60 -4.44 16.73 0.25
CA PRO A 60 -5.33 16.21 -0.79
C PRO A 60 -4.54 15.35 -1.79
N ALA A 61 -5.21 14.33 -2.34
CA ALA A 61 -4.56 13.30 -3.16
C ALA A 61 -3.83 13.85 -4.39
N HIS A 62 -4.34 14.92 -5.00
CA HIS A 62 -3.75 15.52 -6.19
C HIS A 62 -2.39 16.19 -5.91
N GLU A 63 -2.21 16.81 -4.73
CA GLU A 63 -0.93 17.39 -4.34
C GLU A 63 0.13 16.31 -4.13
N ILE A 64 -0.26 15.22 -3.48
CA ILE A 64 0.62 14.06 -3.26
C ILE A 64 1.05 13.48 -4.60
N GLN A 65 0.11 13.29 -5.55
CA GLN A 65 0.43 12.81 -6.88
C GLN A 65 1.38 13.74 -7.62
N LEU A 66 1.19 15.06 -7.50
CA LEU A 66 2.08 16.04 -8.11
C LEU A 66 3.50 15.98 -7.52
N GLU A 67 3.64 15.81 -6.20
CA GLU A 67 4.93 15.62 -5.54
C GLU A 67 5.63 14.33 -6.01
N ILE A 68 4.88 13.23 -6.10
CA ILE A 68 5.39 11.95 -6.59
C ILE A 68 5.87 12.08 -8.04
N TYR A 69 5.06 12.69 -8.91
CA TYR A 69 5.39 12.95 -10.31
C TYR A 69 6.66 13.79 -10.44
N LYS A 70 6.77 14.89 -9.67
CA LYS A 70 7.97 15.74 -9.67
C LYS A 70 9.23 14.98 -9.22
N LYS A 71 9.09 13.98 -8.35
CA LYS A 71 10.21 13.21 -7.79
C LYS A 71 10.62 12.01 -8.65
N HIS A 72 9.67 11.28 -9.22
CA HIS A 72 9.92 10.02 -9.94
C HIS A 72 9.83 10.16 -11.46
N GLY A 73 9.36 11.30 -11.95
CA GLY A 73 9.25 11.60 -13.37
C GLY A 73 7.89 11.22 -13.97
N ARG A 74 7.86 11.19 -15.31
CA ARG A 74 6.62 11.01 -16.09
C ARG A 74 6.07 9.59 -16.09
N VAL A 75 6.92 8.61 -15.77
CA VAL A 75 6.53 7.20 -15.70
C VAL A 75 7.07 6.63 -14.40
N TYR A 76 6.18 6.17 -13.54
CA TYR A 76 6.57 5.56 -12.27
C TYR A 76 5.63 4.43 -11.86
N GLY A 77 6.20 3.43 -11.19
CA GLY A 77 5.46 2.35 -10.57
C GLY A 77 4.89 2.78 -9.22
N GLY A 78 3.68 2.31 -8.94
CA GLY A 78 3.07 2.41 -7.61
C GLY A 78 2.44 1.09 -7.21
N PHE A 79 1.72 1.13 -6.10
CA PHE A 79 0.94 0.00 -5.63
C PHE A 79 -0.40 0.47 -5.11
N GLU A 80 -1.46 -0.08 -5.68
CA GLU A 80 -2.81 -0.03 -5.11
C GLU A 80 -3.03 -1.32 -4.31
N PHE A 81 -2.93 -1.20 -2.98
CA PHE A 81 -2.91 -2.36 -2.08
C PHE A 81 -1.82 -3.36 -2.52
N SER A 82 -2.19 -4.59 -2.87
CA SER A 82 -1.25 -5.61 -3.36
C SER A 82 -1.00 -5.53 -4.87
N LYS A 83 -1.79 -4.75 -5.62
CA LYS A 83 -1.71 -4.71 -7.09
C LYS A 83 -0.69 -3.65 -7.54
N PRO A 84 0.33 -4.00 -8.34
CA PRO A 84 1.20 -3.01 -8.95
C PRO A 84 0.42 -2.20 -9.99
N ASN A 85 0.54 -0.87 -9.96
CA ASN A 85 -0.04 0.03 -10.96
C ASN A 85 1.06 0.91 -11.58
N LEU A 86 0.91 1.25 -12.86
CA LEU A 86 1.85 2.12 -13.57
C LEU A 86 1.18 3.47 -13.79
N ALA A 87 1.79 4.53 -13.27
CA ALA A 87 1.40 5.88 -13.59
C ALA A 87 2.17 6.33 -14.83
N VAL A 88 1.44 6.75 -15.87
CA VAL A 88 1.98 7.24 -17.14
C VAL A 88 1.43 8.64 -17.37
N ALA A 89 2.33 9.61 -17.47
CA ALA A 89 2.04 11.01 -17.75
C ALA A 89 2.75 11.50 -19.02
N ASP A 90 3.25 10.56 -19.84
CA ASP A 90 3.89 10.86 -21.11
C ASP A 90 2.83 10.85 -22.24
N PRO A 91 2.64 11.96 -22.99
CA PRO A 91 1.60 12.07 -24.01
C PRO A 91 1.70 11.05 -25.13
N ASP A 92 2.92 10.68 -25.53
CA ASP A 92 3.15 9.74 -26.63
C ASP A 92 2.73 8.33 -26.18
N LEU A 93 3.14 7.92 -24.98
CA LEU A 93 2.70 6.65 -24.39
C LEU A 93 1.19 6.63 -24.13
N LEU A 94 0.61 7.75 -23.67
CA LEU A 94 -0.82 7.84 -23.43
C LEU A 94 -1.63 7.73 -24.72
N ARG A 95 -1.14 8.30 -25.83
CA ARG A 95 -1.78 8.14 -27.14
C ARG A 95 -1.84 6.67 -27.53
N ASP A 96 -0.74 5.94 -27.39
CA ASP A 96 -0.67 4.51 -27.72
C ASP A 96 -1.58 3.66 -26.82
N ILE A 97 -1.71 4.02 -25.54
CA ILE A 97 -2.56 3.30 -24.57
C ILE A 97 -4.06 3.62 -24.76
N LEU A 98 -4.40 4.89 -24.94
CA LEU A 98 -5.78 5.38 -24.88
C LEU A 98 -6.49 5.43 -26.22
N VAL A 99 -5.76 5.58 -27.33
CA VAL A 99 -6.37 5.82 -28.65
C VAL A 99 -6.37 4.58 -29.54
N LYS A 100 -5.29 3.78 -29.49
CA LYS A 100 -5.01 2.62 -30.36
C LYS A 100 -4.92 2.91 -31.86
#